data_AF-A0A940BSI6-F1
#
_entry.id   AF-A0A940BSI6-F1
#
_cell.length_a   1.000
_cell.length_b   1.000
_cell.length_c   1.000
_cell.angle_alpha   90.00
_cell.angle_beta   90.00
_cell.angle_gamma   90.00
#
_symmetry.space_group_name_H-M   'P 1'
#
loop_
_entity.id
_entity.type
_entity.pdbx_description
1 polymer ?
#
loop_
_entity_poly.entity_id
_entity_poly.type
_entity_poly.pdbx_seq_one_letter_code
_entity_poly.pdbx_strand_id
1 'polypeptide(L)'
;MLFEIHKEGKIAYKRLSDADIKRSETSHQTHIGLSNDSLTFMADDKTEYSAMLIFKGFCDILSCEIAKIQRANGKREAPKISMGSKPNNVVNKIRSFAKESLNKDFYLVWFGLDSLTPVFWLIEEGSIDYNLLNVYCDFSNLKDKTIVILERDNLVFSNVLLYIQSKIESVTLKLQKDLEISVETETDNPKFKDADVKKARKYIYEIGKQGESLIDEYLNKQKSEKLIVDYEWMNKSGEQGKPFDFYIKYPNGLEQWIDVKSTEHEFGQAVIVSKNEIKFITETDAPKYAIFRVYYLKELQAKLKVCSECLKYVKKLYRDMDYMAQSMSDYKAAMINYKIAFEPGPISFNSISDEINVFFDAYQGHKQNPQNIPTSEKTIPLYDEYHEGCIPLYSLSAACGAFDKSEDSYFNEDPEIKGWVDVSGHGFTPNKDRYFAVHAKGDSMAPRIKDGDICIFEWYNNGSGGTRDGKIVLIYAKDYNFGDDWEFTIKEYHSEKSQDEDGWQHNRIVLKPLNTKYKAFEVTEEEQPRTIGVFKCVL
;
A
#
# COMPACT_ATOMS: atom_id res chain seq x y z
N MET A 1 -5.07 9.83 0.66
CA MET A 1 -4.50 9.14 1.83
C MET A 1 -5.31 9.50 3.08
N LEU A 2 -5.61 8.52 3.94
CA LEU A 2 -6.38 8.77 5.15
C LEU A 2 -5.59 9.51 6.24
N PHE A 3 -4.31 9.19 6.43
CA PHE A 3 -3.45 9.80 7.46
C PHE A 3 -2.44 10.77 6.84
N GLU A 4 -2.73 12.07 6.83
CA GLU A 4 -1.83 13.07 6.26
C GLU A 4 -1.03 13.81 7.34
N ILE A 5 0.19 14.23 7.01
CA ILE A 5 1.05 14.98 7.92
C ILE A 5 0.46 16.39 8.12
N HIS A 6 0.47 16.85 9.37
CA HIS A 6 -0.05 18.14 9.78
C HIS A 6 0.69 19.29 9.07
N LYS A 7 -0.07 20.31 8.68
CA LYS A 7 0.45 21.48 7.94
C LYS A 7 1.48 22.32 8.68
N GLU A 8 1.59 22.18 10.02
CA GLU A 8 2.62 22.84 10.83
C GLU A 8 4.02 22.63 10.25
N GLY A 9 4.29 21.49 9.63
CA GLY A 9 5.55 21.26 8.91
C GLY A 9 6.76 21.25 9.84
N LYS A 10 6.60 20.67 11.02
CA LYS A 10 7.67 20.45 12.00
C LYS A 10 7.84 18.98 12.29
N ILE A 11 9.06 18.49 12.12
CA ILE A 11 9.45 17.11 12.44
C ILE A 11 10.55 17.19 13.48
N ALA A 12 10.31 16.66 14.66
CA ALA A 12 11.27 16.68 15.74
C ALA A 12 11.82 15.30 16.01
N TYR A 13 13.08 15.21 16.41
CA TYR A 13 13.70 13.93 16.74
C TYR A 13 14.80 14.06 17.78
N LYS A 14 15.07 12.96 18.48
CA LYS A 14 16.18 12.85 19.44
C LYS A 14 16.64 11.41 19.61
N ARG A 15 17.88 11.24 20.09
CA ARG A 15 18.32 9.99 20.71
C ARG A 15 17.68 9.83 22.09
N LEU A 16 17.15 8.64 22.36
CA LEU A 16 16.61 8.27 23.66
C LEU A 16 17.74 7.84 24.59
N SER A 17 17.78 8.42 25.78
CA SER A 17 18.72 8.01 26.83
C SER A 17 18.27 6.71 27.50
N ASP A 18 19.18 6.03 28.20
CA ASP A 18 18.85 4.85 29.01
C ASP A 18 17.74 5.10 30.05
N ALA A 19 17.58 6.34 30.52
CA ALA A 19 16.48 6.73 31.39
C ALA A 19 15.13 6.79 30.65
N ASP A 20 15.11 7.27 29.41
CA ASP A 20 13.90 7.34 28.58
C ASP A 20 13.34 5.92 28.34
N ILE A 21 14.21 4.97 28.00
CA ILE A 21 13.86 3.58 27.66
C ILE A 21 13.94 2.58 28.82
N LYS A 22 14.13 3.05 30.06
CA LYS A 22 14.14 2.24 31.30
C LYS A 22 15.24 1.15 31.33
N ARG A 23 16.44 1.51 30.90
CA ARG A 23 17.68 0.72 31.05
C ARG A 23 18.58 1.20 32.18
N SER A 24 18.45 2.45 32.61
CA SER A 24 19.23 2.98 33.73
C SER A 24 18.80 2.37 35.07
N GLU A 25 19.73 1.78 35.81
CA GLU A 25 19.49 1.23 37.15
C GLU A 25 19.26 2.32 38.22
N THR A 26 19.73 3.54 37.96
CA THR A 26 19.72 4.66 38.91
C THR A 26 18.62 5.68 38.63
N SER A 27 17.96 5.60 37.46
CA SER A 27 16.92 6.56 37.07
C SER A 27 15.52 5.98 37.21
N HIS A 28 14.66 6.69 37.95
CA HIS A 28 13.23 6.38 38.05
C HIS A 28 12.38 7.19 37.05
N GLN A 29 12.98 7.65 35.94
CA GLN A 29 12.29 8.49 34.98
C GLN A 29 11.02 7.82 34.43
N THR A 30 9.89 8.51 34.56
CA THR A 30 8.55 8.02 34.18
C THR A 30 8.04 8.61 32.86
N HIS A 31 8.86 9.41 32.18
CA HIS A 31 8.44 10.20 31.03
C HIS A 31 9.56 10.29 29.98
N ILE A 32 9.20 10.73 28.77
CA ILE A 32 10.13 11.09 27.70
C ILE A 32 9.89 12.56 27.38
N GLY A 33 10.92 13.40 27.53
CA GLY A 33 10.83 14.84 27.22
C GLY A 33 10.75 15.08 25.71
N LEU A 34 9.90 16.02 25.30
CA LEU A 34 9.71 16.52 23.94
C LEU A 34 10.17 17.99 23.85
N SER A 35 10.01 18.63 22.69
CA SER A 35 10.29 20.07 22.52
C SER A 35 9.02 20.92 22.64
N ASN A 36 9.17 22.14 23.16
CA ASN A 36 8.11 23.17 23.18
C ASN A 36 7.68 23.60 21.78
N ASP A 37 8.58 23.50 20.81
CA ASP A 37 8.38 24.03 19.46
C ASP A 37 7.91 22.95 18.47
N SER A 38 7.44 21.82 18.99
CA SER A 38 6.87 20.70 18.22
C SER A 38 5.49 20.33 18.75
N LEU A 39 4.59 19.85 17.89
CA LEU A 39 3.20 19.53 18.24
C LEU A 39 2.44 20.75 18.81
N THR A 40 2.66 21.95 18.25
CA THR A 40 2.11 23.20 18.81
C THR A 40 0.59 23.30 18.65
N PHE A 41 0.01 22.49 17.76
CA PHE A 41 -1.44 22.37 17.55
C PHE A 41 -2.19 21.69 18.72
N MET A 42 -1.48 21.06 19.66
CA MET A 42 -2.10 20.38 20.79
C MET A 42 -2.57 21.40 21.84
N ALA A 43 -3.77 21.22 22.39
CA ALA A 43 -4.33 22.12 23.37
C ALA A 43 -3.55 22.08 24.70
N ASP A 44 -3.41 23.24 25.36
CA ASP A 44 -2.63 23.35 26.60
C ASP A 44 -3.38 22.82 27.85
N ASP A 45 -4.71 22.70 27.75
CA ASP A 45 -5.62 22.30 28.85
C ASP A 45 -5.92 20.79 28.90
N LYS A 46 -5.56 20.05 27.85
CA LYS A 46 -5.79 18.61 27.74
C LYS A 46 -4.50 17.85 28.02
N THR A 47 -4.58 16.85 28.89
CA THR A 47 -3.43 16.04 29.34
C THR A 47 -3.42 14.61 28.80
N GLU A 48 -4.56 14.10 28.34
CA GLU A 48 -4.69 12.75 27.79
C GLU A 48 -5.06 12.80 26.31
N TYR A 49 -4.25 12.15 25.47
CA TYR A 49 -4.39 12.09 24.03
C TYR A 49 -4.34 10.64 23.54
N SER A 50 -4.82 10.42 22.32
CA SER A 50 -4.47 9.25 21.53
C SER A 50 -3.34 9.63 20.59
N ALA A 51 -2.36 8.76 20.42
CA ALA A 51 -1.19 8.99 19.59
C ALA A 51 -0.88 7.74 18.76
N MET A 52 -0.44 7.94 17.53
CA MET A 52 0.04 6.85 16.68
C MET A 52 1.47 6.49 17.09
N LEU A 53 1.73 5.22 17.38
CA LEU A 53 3.08 4.70 17.63
C LEU A 53 3.50 3.81 16.48
N ILE A 54 4.66 4.11 15.89
CA ILE A 54 5.29 3.33 14.82
C ILE A 54 6.61 2.72 15.33
N PHE A 55 6.83 1.45 15.05
CA PHE A 55 8.13 0.78 15.26
C PHE A 55 8.30 -0.37 14.27
N LYS A 56 9.29 -0.31 13.38
CA LYS A 56 9.47 -1.31 12.30
C LYS A 56 8.17 -1.44 11.50
N GLY A 57 7.52 -2.62 11.50
CA GLY A 57 6.20 -2.84 10.89
C GLY A 57 5.01 -2.65 11.83
N PHE A 58 5.24 -2.41 13.13
CA PHE A 58 4.18 -2.14 14.09
C PHE A 58 3.63 -0.72 13.90
N CYS A 59 2.31 -0.60 13.86
CA CYS A 59 1.60 0.68 13.94
C CYS A 59 0.27 0.50 14.68
N ASP A 60 0.03 1.30 15.71
CA ASP A 60 -1.26 1.36 16.42
C ASP A 60 -1.51 2.74 17.02
N ILE A 61 -2.77 3.04 17.35
CA ILE A 61 -3.15 4.25 18.08
C ILE A 61 -3.33 3.89 19.56
N LEU A 62 -2.48 4.48 20.40
CA LEU A 62 -2.38 4.18 21.83
C LEU A 62 -2.71 5.41 22.67
N SER A 63 -3.09 5.18 23.93
CA SER A 63 -3.19 6.25 24.91
C SER A 63 -1.84 6.92 25.13
N CYS A 64 -1.84 8.23 25.34
CA CYS A 64 -0.66 9.05 25.46
C CYS A 64 -0.95 10.23 26.39
N GLU A 65 -0.36 10.24 27.57
CA GLU A 65 -0.46 11.39 28.46
C GLU A 65 0.62 12.41 28.10
N ILE A 66 0.21 13.60 27.65
CA ILE A 66 1.10 14.71 27.30
C ILE A 66 0.84 15.86 28.27
N ALA A 67 1.85 16.18 29.07
CA ALA A 67 1.77 17.30 30.00
C ALA A 67 2.59 18.49 29.48
N LYS A 68 1.93 19.64 29.31
CA LYS A 68 2.57 20.96 29.13
C LYS A 68 2.52 21.68 30.47
N ILE A 69 3.66 22.01 31.07
CA ILE A 69 3.68 22.67 32.39
C ILE A 69 3.83 24.17 32.18
N GLN A 70 2.78 24.95 32.49
CA GLN A 70 2.89 26.38 32.65
C GLN A 70 3.06 26.69 34.14
N ARG A 71 4.26 27.10 34.56
CA ARG A 71 4.51 27.48 35.95
C ARG A 71 3.80 28.80 36.26
N ALA A 72 3.49 29.04 37.54
CA ALA A 72 2.85 30.27 38.03
C ALA A 72 3.61 31.58 37.68
N ASN A 73 4.89 31.47 37.29
CA ASN A 73 5.72 32.58 36.81
C ASN A 73 5.64 32.80 35.27
N GLY A 74 4.72 32.14 34.58
CA GLY A 74 4.55 32.22 33.12
C GLY A 74 5.54 31.38 32.30
N LYS A 75 6.52 30.71 32.94
CA LYS A 75 7.51 29.87 32.24
C LYS A 75 6.85 28.57 31.75
N ARG A 76 6.87 28.35 30.43
CA ARG A 76 6.43 27.11 29.78
C ARG A 76 7.56 26.08 29.80
N GLU A 77 7.34 24.93 30.44
CA GLU A 77 8.26 23.79 30.35
C GLU A 77 7.96 22.95 29.11
N ALA A 78 9.03 22.35 28.59
CA ALA A 78 8.96 21.43 27.46
C ALA A 78 7.95 20.31 27.72
N PRO A 79 7.07 19.99 26.75
CA PRO A 79 6.10 18.92 26.89
C PRO A 79 6.81 17.58 27.13
N LYS A 80 6.10 16.64 27.73
CA LYS A 80 6.58 15.27 27.94
C LYS A 80 5.46 14.27 27.75
N ILE A 81 5.81 13.10 27.21
CA ILE A 81 4.93 11.92 27.25
C ILE A 81 5.22 11.09 28.48
N SER A 82 4.19 10.60 29.16
CA SER A 82 4.32 9.89 30.44
C SER A 82 3.83 8.43 30.35
N MET A 83 4.32 7.57 31.24
CA MET A 83 3.78 6.20 31.41
C MET A 83 2.30 6.19 31.81
N GLY A 84 1.79 7.30 32.33
CA GLY A 84 0.40 7.46 32.72
C GLY A 84 -0.16 6.38 33.64
N SER A 85 -1.48 6.33 33.69
CA SER A 85 -2.22 5.34 34.48
C SER A 85 -2.54 4.05 33.71
N LYS A 86 -2.66 4.12 32.39
CA LYS A 86 -3.06 3.00 31.52
C LYS A 86 -1.84 2.14 31.16
N PRO A 87 -1.88 0.80 31.32
CA PRO A 87 -0.73 -0.06 31.01
C PRO A 87 -0.37 -0.06 29.52
N ASN A 88 -1.37 0.00 28.62
CA ASN A 88 -1.18 0.09 27.18
C ASN A 88 -1.14 1.56 26.70
N ASN A 89 0.05 2.15 26.73
CA ASN A 89 0.31 3.51 26.28
C ASN A 89 1.63 3.61 25.49
N VAL A 90 1.83 4.74 24.84
CA VAL A 90 3.02 5.02 24.01
C VAL A 90 4.34 4.75 24.75
N VAL A 91 4.53 5.30 25.95
CA VAL A 91 5.81 5.20 26.69
C VAL A 91 6.08 3.77 27.13
N ASN A 92 5.07 3.08 27.66
CA ASN A 92 5.21 1.68 28.06
C ASN A 92 5.53 0.79 26.85
N LYS A 93 4.91 1.06 25.70
CA LYS A 93 5.14 0.29 24.48
C LYS A 93 6.53 0.54 23.90
N ILE A 94 6.98 1.79 23.84
CA ILE A 94 8.37 2.14 23.47
C ILE A 94 9.37 1.38 24.35
N ARG A 95 9.17 1.39 25.66
CA ARG A 95 10.05 0.68 26.62
C ARG A 95 10.02 -0.82 26.43
N SER A 96 8.86 -1.40 26.10
CA SER A 96 8.77 -2.83 25.79
C SER A 96 9.58 -3.20 24.56
N PHE A 97 9.50 -2.42 23.48
CA PHE A 97 10.30 -2.63 22.27
C PHE A 97 11.80 -2.47 22.54
N ALA A 98 12.20 -1.41 23.24
CA ALA A 98 13.60 -1.19 23.57
C ALA A 98 14.19 -2.31 24.45
N LYS A 99 13.38 -3.00 25.26
CA LYS A 99 13.83 -4.12 26.09
C LYS A 99 14.25 -5.34 25.25
N GLU A 100 13.73 -5.48 24.04
CA GLU A 100 14.06 -6.60 23.14
C GLU A 100 15.48 -6.49 22.55
N SER A 101 16.08 -5.28 22.54
CA SER A 101 17.38 -5.01 21.91
C SER A 101 18.32 -4.22 22.82
N LEU A 102 18.83 -4.86 23.89
CA LEU A 102 19.52 -4.21 25.02
C LEU A 102 20.77 -3.39 24.66
N ASN A 103 21.48 -3.73 23.58
CA ASN A 103 22.77 -3.11 23.21
C ASN A 103 22.65 -2.12 22.04
N LYS A 104 21.42 -1.73 21.68
CA LYS A 104 21.16 -0.83 20.56
C LYS A 104 20.69 0.53 21.05
N ASP A 105 21.15 1.57 20.37
CA ASP A 105 20.60 2.91 20.56
C ASP A 105 19.21 3.03 19.93
N PHE A 106 18.40 3.93 20.49
CA PHE A 106 17.05 4.20 20.02
C PHE A 106 16.85 5.69 19.77
N TYR A 107 16.14 6.00 18.70
CA TYR A 107 15.80 7.35 18.29
C TYR A 107 14.29 7.48 18.24
N LEU A 108 13.78 8.63 18.66
CA LEU A 108 12.37 8.94 18.59
C LEU A 108 12.18 10.12 17.64
N VAL A 109 11.40 9.91 16.59
CA VAL A 109 10.93 10.94 15.66
C VAL A 109 9.47 11.22 15.99
N TRP A 110 9.04 12.48 16.01
CA TRP A 110 7.64 12.84 16.24
C TRP A 110 7.20 14.06 15.44
N PHE A 111 5.93 14.03 15.07
CA PHE A 111 5.23 15.04 14.27
C PHE A 111 3.71 14.87 14.46
N GLY A 112 2.91 15.73 13.85
CA GLY A 112 1.44 15.62 13.90
C GLY A 112 0.83 15.13 12.60
N LEU A 113 -0.38 14.56 12.68
CA LEU A 113 -1.29 14.37 11.56
C LEU A 113 -2.28 15.54 11.44
N ASP A 114 -2.88 15.71 10.27
CA ASP A 114 -3.96 16.68 10.00
C ASP A 114 -5.17 16.52 10.94
N SER A 115 -5.42 15.31 11.44
CA SER A 115 -6.39 15.01 12.50
C SER A 115 -5.97 15.43 13.92
N LEU A 116 -4.89 16.21 14.03
CA LEU A 116 -4.29 16.66 15.29
C LEU A 116 -3.81 15.49 16.15
N THR A 117 -3.51 14.34 15.52
CA THR A 117 -3.01 13.14 16.20
C THR A 117 -1.49 13.16 16.18
N PRO A 118 -0.83 13.19 17.35
CA PRO A 118 0.62 13.09 17.40
C PRO A 118 1.06 11.69 16.96
N VAL A 119 2.16 11.63 16.23
CA VAL A 119 2.84 10.41 15.82
C VAL A 119 4.17 10.35 16.55
N PHE A 120 4.47 9.18 17.12
CA PHE A 120 5.74 8.84 17.72
C PHE A 120 6.30 7.65 16.96
N TRP A 121 7.41 7.84 16.26
CA TRP A 121 8.10 6.81 15.50
C TRP A 121 9.41 6.45 16.20
N LEU A 122 9.43 5.26 16.77
CA LEU A 122 10.62 4.68 17.38
C LEU A 122 11.49 4.05 16.29
N ILE A 123 12.78 4.34 16.31
CA ILE A 123 13.78 3.85 15.36
C ILE A 123 14.90 3.19 16.16
N GLU A 124 15.22 1.95 15.82
CA GLU A 124 16.33 1.18 16.40
C GLU A 124 17.59 1.40 15.56
N GLU A 125 18.74 1.60 16.21
CA GLU A 125 20.03 1.71 15.54
C GLU A 125 20.34 0.50 14.65
N GLY A 126 20.73 0.79 13.40
CA GLY A 126 21.03 -0.21 12.37
C GLY A 126 19.79 -0.82 11.71
N SER A 127 18.58 -0.41 12.08
CA SER A 127 17.38 -0.74 11.31
C SER A 127 17.38 -0.02 9.96
N ILE A 128 16.55 -0.48 9.02
CA ILE A 128 16.43 0.17 7.72
C ILE A 128 15.95 1.63 7.86
N ASP A 129 14.98 1.86 8.76
CA ASP A 129 14.49 3.20 9.10
C ASP A 129 15.65 4.10 9.61
N TYR A 130 16.57 3.54 10.40
CA TYR A 130 17.77 4.24 10.88
C TYR A 130 18.71 4.58 9.73
N ASN A 131 19.10 3.61 8.91
CA ASN A 131 20.08 3.81 7.84
C ASN A 131 19.61 4.88 6.84
N LEU A 132 18.32 4.86 6.48
CA LEU A 132 17.74 5.81 5.53
C LEU A 132 17.62 7.22 6.10
N LEU A 133 17.19 7.35 7.36
CA LEU A 133 17.05 8.68 7.99
C LEU A 133 18.37 9.25 8.50
N ASN A 134 19.36 8.42 8.85
CA ASN A 134 20.63 8.90 9.38
C ASN A 134 21.38 9.81 8.38
N VAL A 135 21.25 9.54 7.08
CA VAL A 135 21.83 10.37 6.00
C VAL A 135 21.35 11.83 6.06
N TYR A 136 20.12 12.05 6.53
CA TYR A 136 19.51 13.38 6.61
C TYR A 136 19.52 13.97 8.02
N CYS A 137 19.30 13.12 9.03
CA CYS A 137 19.06 13.52 10.40
C CYS A 137 20.31 13.45 11.29
N ASP A 138 21.40 12.82 10.81
CA ASP A 138 22.66 12.60 11.53
C ASP A 138 22.46 12.04 12.93
N PHE A 139 21.65 10.97 13.03
CA PHE A 139 21.37 10.26 14.26
C PHE A 139 22.66 9.80 14.98
N SER A 140 23.65 9.33 14.24
CA SER A 140 24.93 8.86 14.78
C SER A 140 25.67 9.88 15.65
N ASN A 141 25.52 11.18 15.36
CA ASN A 141 26.19 12.25 16.10
C ASN A 141 25.29 12.92 17.16
N LEU A 142 24.06 12.45 17.34
CA LEU A 142 23.16 13.00 18.35
C LEU A 142 23.63 12.64 19.77
N LYS A 143 23.86 13.68 20.57
CA LYS A 143 24.08 13.55 22.01
C LYS A 143 22.76 13.35 22.73
N ASP A 144 22.80 12.61 23.83
CA ASP A 144 21.66 12.45 24.75
C ASP A 144 20.97 13.78 25.07
N LYS A 145 19.64 13.75 25.09
CA LYS A 145 18.75 14.90 25.39
C LYS A 145 18.77 16.03 24.36
N THR A 146 19.59 15.96 23.32
CA THR A 146 19.55 16.92 22.21
C THR A 146 18.32 16.65 21.36
N ILE A 147 17.43 17.64 21.25
CA ILE A 147 16.27 17.58 20.37
C ILE A 147 16.55 18.45 19.16
N VAL A 148 16.39 17.87 17.97
CA VAL A 148 16.45 18.59 16.70
C VAL A 148 15.03 18.78 16.17
N ILE A 149 14.78 19.91 15.52
CA ILE A 149 13.51 20.21 14.85
C ILE A 149 13.84 20.61 13.41
N LEU A 150 13.29 19.85 12.46
CA LEU A 150 13.30 20.21 11.05
C LEU A 150 12.05 21.01 10.75
N GLU A 151 12.24 22.21 10.24
CA GLU A 151 11.20 23.07 9.68
C GLU A 151 11.33 23.11 8.15
N ARG A 152 10.33 23.65 7.47
CA ARG A 152 10.21 23.60 5.99
C ARG A 152 11.35 24.28 5.23
N ASP A 153 12.05 25.21 5.87
CA ASP A 153 13.20 25.92 5.29
C ASP A 153 14.51 25.11 5.37
N ASN A 154 14.52 24.00 6.12
CA ASN A 154 15.65 23.11 6.20
C ASN A 154 15.82 22.32 4.88
N LEU A 155 17.02 22.32 4.33
CA LEU A 155 17.35 21.68 3.05
C LEU A 155 17.02 20.18 3.00
N VAL A 156 17.06 19.47 4.13
CA VAL A 156 16.74 18.03 4.17
C VAL A 156 15.26 17.74 4.43
N PHE A 157 14.45 18.76 4.77
CA PHE A 157 13.07 18.59 5.22
C PHE A 157 12.22 17.82 4.19
N SER A 158 12.30 18.19 2.91
CA SER A 158 11.50 17.54 1.85
C SER A 158 11.81 16.05 1.71
N ASN A 159 13.08 15.65 1.81
CA ASN A 159 13.47 14.24 1.70
C ASN A 159 12.99 13.44 2.91
N VAL A 160 13.14 14.00 4.12
CA VAL A 160 12.62 13.38 5.35
C VAL A 160 11.09 13.28 5.30
N LEU A 161 10.41 14.31 4.81
CA LEU A 161 8.95 14.33 4.67
C LEU A 161 8.47 13.22 3.72
N LEU A 162 9.08 13.08 2.54
CA LEU A 162 8.74 12.02 1.58
C LEU A 162 8.90 10.63 2.20
N TYR A 163 9.99 10.43 2.96
CA TYR A 163 10.22 9.16 3.64
C TYR A 163 9.18 8.89 4.74
N ILE A 164 8.82 9.89 5.54
CA ILE A 164 7.75 9.77 6.54
C ILE A 164 6.41 9.44 5.87
N GLN A 165 6.07 10.09 4.75
CA GLN A 165 4.83 9.83 4.02
C GLN A 165 4.77 8.37 3.56
N SER A 166 5.81 7.89 2.88
CA SER A 166 5.91 6.50 2.45
C SER A 166 5.85 5.52 3.63
N LYS A 167 6.52 5.84 4.74
CA LYS A 167 6.43 5.01 5.96
C LYS A 167 5.00 4.93 6.49
N ILE A 168 4.33 6.06 6.66
CA ILE A 168 2.95 6.11 7.16
C ILE A 168 2.04 5.25 6.28
N GLU A 169 2.11 5.42 4.95
CA GLU A 169 1.33 4.62 4.00
C GLU A 169 1.56 3.11 4.21
N SER A 170 2.82 2.70 4.31
CA SER A 170 3.19 1.28 4.44
C SER A 170 2.69 0.62 5.73
N VAL A 171 2.74 1.33 6.87
CA VAL A 171 2.43 0.74 8.18
C VAL A 171 0.99 0.95 8.63
N THR A 172 0.27 1.89 8.05
CA THR A 172 -1.11 2.22 8.48
C THR A 172 -2.19 1.39 7.78
N LEU A 173 -1.86 0.49 6.85
CA LEU A 173 -2.82 -0.29 6.09
C LEU A 173 -3.90 -0.95 6.96
N LYS A 174 -3.51 -1.56 8.09
CA LYS A 174 -4.48 -2.17 9.02
C LYS A 174 -5.41 -1.13 9.66
N LEU A 175 -4.87 0.01 10.09
CA LEU A 175 -5.66 1.09 10.67
C LEU A 175 -6.63 1.71 9.66
N GLN A 176 -6.22 1.81 8.39
CA GLN A 176 -7.08 2.28 7.30
C GLN A 176 -8.27 1.34 7.09
N LYS A 177 -8.01 0.04 6.99
CA LYS A 177 -9.05 -1.00 6.89
C LYS A 177 -10.02 -1.00 8.08
N ASP A 178 -9.49 -0.89 9.31
CA ASP A 178 -10.30 -0.82 10.54
C ASP A 178 -11.18 0.45 10.57
N LEU A 179 -10.64 1.58 10.09
CA LEU A 179 -11.35 2.85 10.01
C LEU A 179 -12.47 2.81 8.97
N GLU A 180 -12.21 2.24 7.79
CA GLU A 180 -13.20 2.02 6.73
C GLU A 180 -14.41 1.24 7.27
N ILE A 181 -14.16 0.09 7.89
CA ILE A 181 -15.21 -0.73 8.50
C ILE A 181 -15.97 0.07 9.56
N SER A 182 -15.26 0.71 10.50
CA SER A 182 -15.89 1.47 11.59
C SER A 182 -16.81 2.58 11.08
N VAL A 183 -16.40 3.27 10.01
CA VAL A 183 -17.17 4.36 9.38
C VAL A 183 -18.40 3.80 8.67
N GLU A 184 -18.24 2.74 7.89
CA GLU A 184 -19.33 2.14 7.13
C GLU A 184 -20.35 1.46 8.03
N THR A 185 -19.93 0.77 9.09
CA THR A 185 -20.81 0.11 10.07
C THR A 185 -21.32 1.06 11.16
N GLU A 186 -20.92 2.33 11.13
CA GLU A 186 -21.27 3.34 12.15
C GLU A 186 -20.91 2.88 13.57
N THR A 187 -19.84 2.11 13.69
CA THR A 187 -19.37 1.55 14.96
C THR A 187 -18.40 2.52 15.61
N ASP A 188 -18.67 2.87 16.87
CA ASP A 188 -17.74 3.69 17.65
C ASP A 188 -16.42 2.93 17.85
N ASN A 189 -15.32 3.57 17.46
CA ASN A 189 -13.98 3.02 17.60
C ASN A 189 -13.09 4.06 18.28
N PRO A 190 -12.73 3.85 19.56
CA PRO A 190 -12.04 4.86 20.37
C PRO A 190 -10.61 5.17 19.89
N LYS A 191 -10.09 4.41 18.91
CA LYS A 191 -8.81 4.70 18.26
C LYS A 191 -8.87 5.93 17.37
N PHE A 192 -10.02 6.21 16.73
CA PHE A 192 -10.12 7.24 15.71
C PHE A 192 -10.86 8.46 16.24
N LYS A 193 -10.41 9.66 15.86
CA LYS A 193 -11.10 10.90 16.22
C LYS A 193 -12.20 11.21 15.21
N ASP A 194 -13.12 12.08 15.60
CA ASP A 194 -14.16 12.62 14.71
C ASP A 194 -13.59 13.18 13.39
N ALA A 195 -12.39 13.78 13.43
CA ALA A 195 -11.72 14.28 12.24
C ALA A 195 -11.31 13.14 11.29
N ASP A 196 -10.75 12.06 11.82
CA ASP A 196 -10.39 10.86 11.06
C ASP A 196 -11.66 10.23 10.44
N VAL A 197 -12.72 10.07 11.24
CA VAL A 197 -14.01 9.51 10.80
C VAL A 197 -14.66 10.36 9.70
N LYS A 198 -14.64 11.70 9.83
CA LYS A 198 -15.17 12.61 8.80
C LYS A 198 -14.38 12.52 7.50
N LYS A 199 -13.05 12.47 7.59
CA LYS A 199 -12.17 12.35 6.43
C LYS A 199 -12.37 11.01 5.72
N ALA A 200 -12.38 9.92 6.49
CA ALA A 200 -12.65 8.58 5.97
C ALA A 200 -14.02 8.47 5.34
N ARG A 201 -15.07 9.06 5.91
CA ARG A 201 -16.41 9.07 5.29
C ARG A 201 -16.40 9.73 3.92
N LYS A 202 -15.73 10.87 3.79
CA LYS A 202 -15.59 11.55 2.50
C LYS A 202 -14.80 10.66 1.51
N TYR A 203 -13.72 10.06 1.97
CA TYR A 203 -12.87 9.18 1.19
C TYR A 203 -13.62 7.96 0.64
N ILE A 204 -14.33 7.24 1.50
CA ILE A 204 -15.11 6.05 1.15
C ILE A 204 -16.22 6.40 0.16
N TYR A 205 -16.88 7.55 0.34
CA TYR A 205 -17.87 8.05 -0.61
C TYR A 205 -17.26 8.30 -1.99
N GLU A 206 -16.07 8.93 -2.06
CA GLU A 206 -15.36 9.19 -3.31
C GLU A 206 -14.93 7.88 -4.00
N ILE A 207 -14.38 6.92 -3.25
CA ILE A 207 -14.02 5.57 -3.72
C ILE A 207 -15.23 4.79 -4.23
N GLY A 208 -16.36 4.86 -3.53
CA GLY A 208 -17.63 4.27 -3.95
C GLY A 208 -18.07 4.82 -5.31
N LYS A 209 -18.12 6.16 -5.44
CA LYS A 209 -18.52 6.84 -6.69
C LYS A 209 -17.58 6.56 -7.85
N GLN A 210 -16.27 6.50 -7.59
CA GLN A 210 -15.28 6.12 -8.60
C GLN A 210 -15.48 4.68 -9.08
N GLY A 211 -15.70 3.74 -8.16
CA GLY A 211 -15.96 2.36 -8.55
C GLY A 211 -17.29 2.19 -9.29
N GLU A 212 -18.37 2.86 -8.88
CA GLU A 212 -19.62 2.89 -9.68
C GLU A 212 -19.37 3.42 -11.10
N SER A 213 -18.59 4.50 -11.24
CA SER A 213 -18.25 5.08 -12.55
C SER A 213 -17.45 4.12 -13.43
N LEU A 214 -16.49 3.39 -12.85
CA LEU A 214 -15.76 2.33 -13.56
C LEU A 214 -16.69 1.21 -14.02
N ILE A 215 -17.68 0.84 -13.21
CA ILE A 215 -18.66 -0.17 -13.61
C ILE A 215 -19.56 0.36 -14.72
N ASP A 216 -19.92 1.64 -14.74
CA ASP A 216 -20.65 2.25 -15.87
C ASP A 216 -19.86 2.16 -17.19
N GLU A 217 -18.55 2.48 -17.16
CA GLU A 217 -17.67 2.35 -18.32
C GLU A 217 -17.53 0.89 -18.77
N TYR A 218 -17.31 -0.02 -17.82
CA TYR A 218 -17.25 -1.45 -18.06
C TYR A 218 -18.54 -1.98 -18.71
N LEU A 219 -19.72 -1.64 -18.16
CA LEU A 219 -21.01 -2.10 -18.69
C LEU A 219 -21.32 -1.48 -20.05
N ASN A 220 -20.94 -0.22 -20.31
CA ASN A 220 -21.02 0.37 -21.64
C ASN A 220 -20.21 -0.42 -22.67
N LYS A 221 -18.99 -0.82 -22.31
CA LYS A 221 -18.16 -1.68 -23.16
C LYS A 221 -18.83 -3.03 -23.41
N GLN A 222 -19.29 -3.71 -22.35
CA GLN A 222 -20.03 -4.98 -22.46
C GLN A 222 -21.26 -4.87 -23.37
N LYS A 223 -21.99 -3.75 -23.31
CA LYS A 223 -23.14 -3.46 -24.19
C LYS A 223 -22.71 -3.27 -25.64
N SER A 224 -21.63 -2.53 -25.88
CA SER A 224 -21.09 -2.31 -27.23
C SER A 224 -20.61 -3.61 -27.90
N GLU A 225 -20.09 -4.53 -27.09
CA GLU A 225 -19.65 -5.87 -27.49
C GLU A 225 -20.81 -6.89 -27.56
N LYS A 226 -22.03 -6.45 -27.25
CA LYS A 226 -23.27 -7.26 -27.24
C LYS A 226 -23.24 -8.43 -26.26
N LEU A 227 -22.40 -8.35 -25.23
CA LEU A 227 -22.37 -9.30 -24.11
C LEU A 227 -23.55 -9.07 -23.16
N ILE A 228 -24.00 -7.82 -23.06
CA ILE A 228 -25.28 -7.45 -22.44
C ILE A 228 -26.18 -6.74 -23.46
N VAL A 229 -27.49 -6.79 -23.24
CA VAL A 229 -28.49 -6.10 -24.08
C VAL A 229 -28.55 -4.62 -23.70
N ASP A 230 -28.68 -4.36 -22.40
CA ASP A 230 -28.81 -3.01 -21.87
C ASP A 230 -28.51 -3.00 -20.37
N TYR A 231 -28.30 -1.82 -19.81
CA TYR A 231 -28.20 -1.63 -18.37
C TYR A 231 -28.64 -0.23 -17.94
N GLU A 232 -28.99 -0.07 -16.67
CA GLU A 232 -29.38 1.18 -16.04
C GLU A 232 -28.57 1.40 -14.76
N TRP A 233 -27.97 2.60 -14.61
CA TRP A 233 -27.31 3.04 -13.38
C TRP A 233 -28.29 3.85 -12.54
N MET A 234 -28.78 3.25 -11.45
CA MET A 234 -29.82 3.81 -10.59
C MET A 234 -29.35 5.07 -9.87
N ASN A 235 -28.09 5.10 -9.44
CA ASN A 235 -27.55 6.18 -8.60
C ASN A 235 -26.79 7.26 -9.39
N LYS A 236 -26.93 7.30 -10.72
CA LYS A 236 -26.21 8.22 -11.62
C LYS A 236 -26.36 9.71 -11.27
N SER A 237 -27.56 10.13 -10.87
CA SER A 237 -27.88 11.52 -10.51
C SER A 237 -27.87 11.78 -9.00
N GLY A 238 -27.43 10.81 -8.20
CA GLY A 238 -27.47 10.81 -6.73
C GLY A 238 -28.07 9.54 -6.15
N GLU A 239 -27.83 9.28 -4.86
CA GLU A 239 -28.36 8.08 -4.17
C GLU A 239 -29.89 8.09 -4.14
N GLN A 240 -30.49 7.06 -4.75
CA GLN A 240 -31.96 6.90 -4.77
C GLN A 240 -32.48 6.00 -3.62
N GLY A 241 -31.61 5.60 -2.70
CA GLY A 241 -31.95 4.68 -1.61
C GLY A 241 -32.31 3.26 -2.07
N LYS A 242 -31.90 2.88 -3.29
CA LYS A 242 -32.08 1.52 -3.82
C LYS A 242 -31.06 0.57 -3.17
N PRO A 243 -31.42 -0.70 -2.95
CA PRO A 243 -30.52 -1.71 -2.38
C PRO A 243 -29.53 -2.30 -3.42
N PHE A 244 -29.28 -1.56 -4.51
CA PHE A 244 -28.41 -1.92 -5.63
C PHE A 244 -28.11 -0.66 -6.44
N ASP A 245 -27.05 -0.68 -7.24
CA ASP A 245 -26.56 0.43 -8.04
C ASP A 245 -26.93 0.30 -9.52
N PHE A 246 -26.88 -0.91 -10.07
CA PHE A 246 -27.16 -1.16 -11.48
C PHE A 246 -28.21 -2.24 -11.70
N TYR A 247 -28.86 -2.16 -12.85
CA TYR A 247 -29.75 -3.18 -13.37
C TYR A 247 -29.30 -3.57 -14.78
N ILE A 248 -29.05 -4.85 -15.03
CA ILE A 248 -28.48 -5.36 -16.29
C ILE A 248 -29.47 -6.32 -16.94
N LYS A 249 -29.62 -6.22 -18.27
CA LYS A 249 -30.36 -7.17 -19.11
C LYS A 249 -29.41 -7.95 -20.00
N TYR A 250 -29.49 -9.27 -19.96
CA TYR A 250 -28.64 -10.17 -20.74
C TYR A 250 -29.38 -10.75 -21.97
N PRO A 251 -28.66 -11.17 -23.02
CA PRO A 251 -29.27 -11.72 -24.24
C PRO A 251 -30.07 -13.00 -24.02
N ASN A 252 -29.74 -13.78 -22.99
CA ASN A 252 -30.45 -15.00 -22.61
C ASN A 252 -31.77 -14.74 -21.85
N GLY A 253 -32.15 -13.47 -21.66
CA GLY A 253 -33.34 -13.07 -20.91
C GLY A 253 -33.13 -12.98 -19.39
N LEU A 254 -31.92 -13.21 -18.88
CA LEU A 254 -31.59 -12.94 -17.48
C LEU A 254 -31.60 -11.43 -17.23
N GLU A 255 -32.20 -11.04 -16.12
CA GLU A 255 -32.15 -9.69 -15.59
C GLU A 255 -31.47 -9.74 -14.21
N GLN A 256 -30.52 -8.83 -13.96
CA GLN A 256 -29.67 -8.88 -12.78
C GLN A 256 -29.55 -7.51 -12.11
N TRP A 257 -29.67 -7.47 -10.78
CA TRP A 257 -29.44 -6.32 -9.91
C TRP A 257 -28.04 -6.39 -9.32
N ILE A 258 -27.27 -5.32 -9.49
CA ILE A 258 -25.87 -5.26 -9.12
C ILE A 258 -25.65 -4.21 -8.05
N ASP A 259 -24.98 -4.60 -6.99
CA ASP A 259 -24.48 -3.71 -5.96
C ASP A 259 -22.96 -3.58 -6.09
N VAL A 260 -22.45 -2.36 -6.24
CA VAL A 260 -21.02 -2.10 -6.44
C VAL A 260 -20.38 -1.80 -5.09
N LYS A 261 -19.37 -2.60 -4.75
CA LYS A 261 -18.66 -2.47 -3.48
C LYS A 261 -17.19 -2.23 -3.72
N SER A 262 -16.77 -0.98 -3.54
CA SER A 262 -15.44 -0.49 -3.93
C SER A 262 -14.49 -0.39 -2.74
N THR A 263 -13.20 -0.65 -2.97
CA THR A 263 -12.12 -0.40 -1.99
C THR A 263 -10.78 -0.23 -2.71
N GLU A 264 -9.84 0.49 -2.12
CA GLU A 264 -8.45 0.54 -2.60
C GLU A 264 -7.61 -0.64 -2.12
N HIS A 265 -8.15 -1.41 -1.19
CA HIS A 265 -7.49 -2.55 -0.58
C HIS A 265 -7.67 -3.82 -1.41
N GLU A 266 -7.08 -4.92 -0.94
CA GLU A 266 -7.23 -6.23 -1.58
C GLU A 266 -8.66 -6.76 -1.53
N PHE A 267 -8.95 -7.76 -2.36
CA PHE A 267 -10.27 -8.39 -2.46
C PHE A 267 -10.87 -8.75 -1.10
N GLY A 268 -10.08 -9.34 -0.20
CA GLY A 268 -10.50 -9.80 1.12
C GLY A 268 -10.85 -8.69 2.13
N GLN A 269 -10.69 -7.41 1.78
CA GLN A 269 -11.24 -6.33 2.59
C GLN A 269 -12.75 -6.54 2.77
N ALA A 270 -13.27 -6.26 3.97
CA ALA A 270 -14.65 -6.54 4.30
C ALA A 270 -15.62 -5.82 3.34
N VAL A 271 -16.70 -6.51 2.99
CA VAL A 271 -17.86 -5.97 2.29
C VAL A 271 -18.94 -5.69 3.32
N ILE A 272 -19.50 -4.47 3.27
CA ILE A 272 -20.55 -4.03 4.17
C ILE A 272 -21.89 -4.12 3.43
N VAL A 273 -22.87 -4.79 4.03
CA VAL A 273 -24.24 -4.85 3.52
C VAL A 273 -25.23 -4.36 4.58
N SER A 274 -26.13 -3.50 4.16
CA SER A 274 -27.21 -2.92 4.96
C SER A 274 -28.40 -3.85 5.09
N LYS A 275 -29.26 -3.56 6.08
CA LYS A 275 -30.57 -4.20 6.25
C LYS A 275 -31.40 -4.26 4.95
N ASN A 276 -31.39 -3.20 4.14
CA ASN A 276 -32.19 -3.13 2.93
C ASN A 276 -31.62 -4.01 1.81
N GLU A 277 -30.29 -4.03 1.66
CA GLU A 277 -29.59 -4.94 0.73
C GLU A 277 -29.82 -6.40 1.14
N ILE A 278 -29.66 -6.74 2.42
CA ILE A 278 -29.91 -8.10 2.93
C ILE A 278 -31.34 -8.53 2.61
N LYS A 279 -32.33 -7.68 2.91
CA LYS A 279 -33.73 -7.97 2.61
C LYS A 279 -33.92 -8.23 1.11
N PHE A 280 -33.38 -7.35 0.25
CA PHE A 280 -33.48 -7.49 -1.20
C PHE A 280 -32.83 -8.77 -1.72
N ILE A 281 -31.64 -9.12 -1.22
CA ILE A 281 -30.94 -10.37 -1.52
C ILE A 281 -31.83 -11.58 -1.17
N THR A 282 -32.52 -11.56 -0.02
CA THR A 282 -33.35 -12.68 0.41
C THR A 282 -34.64 -12.85 -0.39
N GLU A 283 -35.18 -11.76 -0.94
CA GLU A 283 -36.39 -11.74 -1.77
C GLU A 283 -36.10 -12.02 -3.25
N THR A 284 -34.82 -12.10 -3.63
CA THR A 284 -34.36 -12.27 -5.02
C THR A 284 -33.79 -13.68 -5.23
N ASP A 285 -34.20 -14.33 -6.32
CA ASP A 285 -33.65 -15.64 -6.70
C ASP A 285 -32.23 -15.51 -7.26
N ALA A 286 -31.36 -16.47 -6.95
CA ALA A 286 -30.07 -16.58 -7.61
C ALA A 286 -30.26 -16.92 -9.11
N PRO A 287 -29.42 -16.38 -10.03
CA PRO A 287 -28.29 -15.47 -9.81
C PRO A 287 -28.66 -13.99 -9.97
N LYS A 288 -29.93 -13.61 -9.80
CA LYS A 288 -30.42 -12.27 -10.17
C LYS A 288 -29.87 -11.13 -9.32
N TYR A 289 -29.24 -11.40 -8.18
CA TYR A 289 -28.46 -10.40 -7.43
C TYR A 289 -26.98 -10.77 -7.42
N ALA A 290 -26.11 -9.79 -7.64
CA ALA A 290 -24.67 -9.94 -7.50
C ALA A 290 -24.01 -8.69 -6.91
N ILE A 291 -22.88 -8.90 -6.23
CA ILE A 291 -21.98 -7.83 -5.81
C ILE A 291 -20.85 -7.73 -6.82
N PHE A 292 -20.66 -6.57 -7.40
CA PHE A 292 -19.47 -6.26 -8.20
C PHE A 292 -18.42 -5.68 -7.25
N ARG A 293 -17.44 -6.50 -6.88
CA ARG A 293 -16.37 -6.10 -5.97
C ARG A 293 -15.27 -5.44 -6.77
N VAL A 294 -15.17 -4.12 -6.66
CA VAL A 294 -14.08 -3.32 -7.22
C VAL A 294 -13.02 -3.17 -6.12
N TYR A 295 -11.81 -3.66 -6.36
CA TYR A 295 -10.73 -3.68 -5.37
C TYR A 295 -9.40 -3.29 -6.01
N TYR A 296 -8.41 -2.96 -5.17
CA TYR A 296 -7.19 -2.27 -5.60
C TYR A 296 -7.49 -1.05 -6.48
N LEU A 297 -8.58 -0.34 -6.18
CA LEU A 297 -8.94 0.89 -6.88
C LEU A 297 -7.81 1.91 -6.67
N LYS A 298 -7.18 2.30 -7.76
CA LYS A 298 -6.16 3.37 -7.82
C LYS A 298 -6.53 4.30 -8.97
N GLU A 299 -5.88 5.46 -9.05
CA GLU A 299 -6.23 6.55 -9.98
C GLU A 299 -6.44 6.12 -11.45
N LEU A 300 -5.77 5.07 -11.94
CA LEU A 300 -5.83 4.64 -13.34
C LEU A 300 -6.35 3.21 -13.56
N GLN A 301 -6.45 2.39 -12.51
CA GLN A 301 -6.80 0.99 -12.65
C GLN A 301 -7.48 0.45 -11.40
N ALA A 302 -8.34 -0.54 -11.59
CA ALA A 302 -8.87 -1.36 -10.53
C ALA A 302 -9.05 -2.80 -11.01
N LYS A 303 -9.34 -3.67 -10.05
CA LYS A 303 -9.69 -5.06 -10.31
C LYS A 303 -11.15 -5.27 -9.96
N LEU A 304 -11.81 -6.13 -10.71
CA LEU A 304 -13.21 -6.47 -10.56
C LEU A 304 -13.36 -7.98 -10.39
N LYS A 305 -14.14 -8.39 -9.39
CA LYS A 305 -14.71 -9.73 -9.31
C LYS A 305 -16.23 -9.65 -9.19
N VAL A 306 -16.92 -10.49 -9.95
CA VAL A 306 -18.38 -10.63 -9.89
C VAL A 306 -18.70 -11.72 -8.87
N CYS A 307 -19.28 -11.33 -7.74
CA CYS A 307 -19.66 -12.21 -6.66
C CYS A 307 -21.17 -12.45 -6.74
N SER A 308 -21.58 -13.65 -7.16
CA SER A 308 -22.98 -14.03 -7.32
C SER A 308 -23.35 -15.19 -6.41
N GLU A 309 -24.63 -15.57 -6.40
CA GLU A 309 -25.16 -16.58 -5.48
C GLU A 309 -24.80 -16.25 -4.02
N CYS A 310 -25.18 -15.03 -3.65
CA CYS A 310 -24.72 -14.37 -2.44
C CYS A 310 -25.09 -15.14 -1.18
N LEU A 311 -24.14 -15.10 -0.24
CA LEU A 311 -24.23 -15.36 1.19
C LEU A 311 -25.13 -16.57 1.49
N LYS A 312 -24.58 -17.77 1.33
CA LYS A 312 -25.25 -19.05 1.67
C LYS A 312 -25.92 -19.01 3.06
N TYR A 313 -25.38 -18.19 3.97
CA TYR A 313 -25.91 -17.97 5.31
C TYR A 313 -26.86 -16.77 5.44
N VAL A 314 -26.98 -15.84 4.48
CA VAL A 314 -27.85 -14.66 4.59
C VAL A 314 -29.32 -15.03 4.75
N LYS A 315 -29.84 -16.04 4.06
CA LYS A 315 -31.24 -16.47 4.28
C LYS A 315 -31.46 -16.94 5.72
N LYS A 316 -30.49 -17.65 6.30
CA LYS A 316 -30.51 -18.07 7.70
C LYS A 316 -30.39 -16.86 8.64
N LEU A 317 -29.39 -16.02 8.41
CA LEU A 317 -29.11 -14.83 9.21
C LEU A 317 -30.28 -13.86 9.20
N TYR A 318 -30.85 -13.57 8.04
CA TYR A 318 -32.05 -12.76 7.90
C TYR A 318 -33.23 -13.35 8.66
N ARG A 319 -33.44 -14.67 8.61
CA ARG A 319 -34.49 -15.32 9.41
C ARG A 319 -34.26 -15.16 10.91
N ASP A 320 -33.02 -15.31 11.37
CA ASP A 320 -32.66 -15.14 12.79
C ASP A 320 -32.85 -13.66 13.22
N MET A 321 -32.48 -12.72 12.36
CA MET A 321 -32.66 -11.27 12.60
C MET A 321 -34.12 -10.84 12.54
N ASP A 322 -34.90 -11.40 11.63
CA ASP A 322 -36.34 -11.13 11.51
C ASP A 322 -37.07 -11.70 12.73
N TYR A 323 -36.71 -12.90 13.18
CA TYR A 323 -37.20 -13.46 14.44
C TYR A 323 -36.88 -12.56 15.64
N MET A 324 -35.63 -12.07 15.73
CA MET A 324 -35.23 -11.12 16.77
C MET A 324 -36.05 -9.83 16.68
N ALA A 325 -36.21 -9.26 15.49
CA ALA A 325 -37.00 -8.05 15.27
C ALA A 325 -38.49 -8.25 15.66
N GLN A 326 -39.08 -9.40 15.34
CA GLN A 326 -40.43 -9.76 15.76
C GLN A 326 -40.54 -9.88 17.29
N SER A 327 -39.57 -10.53 17.94
CA SER A 327 -39.56 -10.67 19.41
C SER A 327 -39.46 -9.33 20.15
N MET A 328 -38.82 -8.33 19.52
CA MET A 328 -38.73 -6.97 20.07
C MET A 328 -40.02 -6.17 19.90
N SER A 329 -40.87 -6.53 18.93
CA SER A 329 -42.10 -5.79 18.63
C SER A 329 -43.11 -5.83 19.78
N ASP A 330 -43.14 -6.93 20.53
CA ASP A 330 -43.96 -7.10 21.76
C ASP A 330 -43.65 -6.03 22.82
N TYR A 331 -42.42 -5.49 22.78
CA TYR A 331 -41.93 -4.46 23.69
C TYR A 331 -41.99 -3.04 23.12
N LYS A 332 -42.66 -2.84 21.98
CA LYS A 332 -42.61 -1.58 21.19
C LYS A 332 -41.18 -1.16 20.85
N ALA A 333 -40.27 -2.13 20.74
CA ALA A 333 -38.90 -1.92 20.33
C ALA A 333 -38.73 -2.34 18.87
N ALA A 334 -37.81 -1.69 18.17
CA ALA A 334 -37.51 -1.98 16.78
C ALA A 334 -36.00 -2.04 16.56
N MET A 335 -35.56 -2.99 15.74
CA MET A 335 -34.18 -3.03 15.26
C MET A 335 -34.04 -2.07 14.06
N ILE A 336 -33.38 -0.94 14.31
CA ILE A 336 -33.19 0.15 13.35
C ILE A 336 -31.75 0.10 12.83
N ASN A 337 -31.58 0.25 11.50
CA ASN A 337 -30.30 0.46 10.82
C ASN A 337 -29.14 -0.43 11.28
N TYR A 338 -29.18 -1.71 10.90
CA TYR A 338 -28.02 -2.58 11.04
C TYR A 338 -27.32 -2.77 9.70
N LYS A 339 -26.01 -3.00 9.79
CA LYS A 339 -25.13 -3.37 8.70
C LYS A 339 -24.28 -4.56 9.12
N ILE A 340 -23.84 -5.35 8.16
CA ILE A 340 -23.03 -6.55 8.38
C ILE A 340 -21.77 -6.42 7.54
N ALA A 341 -20.62 -6.50 8.19
CA ALA A 341 -19.34 -6.60 7.52
C ALA A 341 -18.95 -8.08 7.41
N PHE A 342 -18.52 -8.51 6.23
CA PHE A 342 -18.03 -9.87 6.02
C PHE A 342 -16.88 -9.88 5.00
N GLU A 343 -15.96 -10.82 5.14
CA GLU A 343 -14.90 -11.03 4.15
C GLU A 343 -15.49 -11.73 2.90
N PRO A 344 -15.25 -11.21 1.68
CA PRO A 344 -15.71 -11.87 0.48
C PRO A 344 -14.86 -13.12 0.20
N GLY A 345 -15.53 -14.23 -0.09
CA GLY A 345 -14.87 -15.52 -0.35
C GLY A 345 -15.87 -16.67 -0.48
N PRO A 346 -15.40 -17.92 -0.61
CA PRO A 346 -16.26 -19.09 -0.84
C PRO A 346 -17.27 -19.39 0.28
N ILE A 347 -17.03 -18.86 1.49
CA ILE A 347 -17.99 -18.93 2.60
C ILE A 347 -19.17 -17.98 2.36
N SER A 348 -18.88 -16.84 1.73
CA SER A 348 -19.78 -15.71 1.52
C SER A 348 -20.45 -15.74 0.15
N PHE A 349 -19.92 -16.46 -0.84
CA PHE A 349 -20.47 -16.54 -2.19
C PHE A 349 -20.26 -17.94 -2.76
N ASN A 350 -21.26 -18.53 -3.42
CA ASN A 350 -21.07 -19.81 -4.11
C ASN A 350 -20.37 -19.62 -5.47
N SER A 351 -20.45 -18.42 -6.05
CA SER A 351 -19.85 -18.10 -7.35
C SER A 351 -19.12 -16.77 -7.27
N ILE A 352 -17.82 -16.81 -7.56
CA ILE A 352 -16.95 -15.65 -7.67
C ILE A 352 -16.23 -15.79 -9.02
N SER A 353 -16.33 -14.78 -9.87
CA SER A 353 -15.65 -14.80 -11.17
C SER A 353 -14.12 -14.77 -11.00
N ASP A 354 -13.45 -15.10 -12.10
CA ASP A 354 -12.05 -14.73 -12.27
C ASP A 354 -11.88 -13.20 -12.19
N GLU A 355 -10.64 -12.79 -11.95
CA GLU A 355 -10.27 -11.39 -11.83
C GLU A 355 -10.33 -10.68 -13.19
N ILE A 356 -11.05 -9.56 -13.25
CA ILE A 356 -11.19 -8.72 -14.43
C ILE A 356 -10.47 -7.40 -14.17
N ASN A 357 -9.57 -6.99 -15.06
CA ASN A 357 -8.97 -5.65 -14.98
C ASN A 357 -9.91 -4.61 -15.59
N VAL A 358 -10.18 -3.53 -14.85
CA VAL A 358 -10.97 -2.39 -15.30
C VAL A 358 -10.12 -1.12 -15.22
N PHE A 359 -10.24 -0.26 -16.22
CA PHE A 359 -9.44 0.96 -16.39
C PHE A 359 -10.35 2.16 -16.51
N PHE A 360 -9.89 3.32 -16.06
CA PHE A 360 -10.56 4.58 -16.34
C PHE A 360 -10.22 5.02 -17.76
N ASP A 361 -11.22 5.25 -18.59
CA ASP A 361 -11.01 5.93 -19.87
C ASP A 361 -10.63 7.39 -19.57
N ALA A 362 -9.39 7.77 -19.86
CA ALA A 362 -8.84 9.08 -19.51
C ALA A 362 -9.79 10.26 -19.81
N TYR A 363 -10.08 11.04 -18.76
CA TYR A 363 -10.77 12.34 -18.73
C TYR A 363 -11.06 12.98 -20.10
N GLN A 364 -12.34 13.02 -20.48
CA GLN A 364 -12.87 13.83 -21.58
C GLN A 364 -12.57 15.32 -21.34
N GLY A 365 -11.45 15.78 -21.87
CA GLY A 365 -10.99 17.15 -21.73
C GLY A 365 -10.02 17.54 -22.83
N HIS A 366 -10.40 17.35 -24.10
CA HIS A 366 -10.12 18.23 -25.25
C HIS A 366 -10.49 17.49 -26.54
N LYS A 367 -11.53 18.00 -27.23
CA LYS A 367 -11.74 17.68 -28.64
C LYS A 367 -10.51 18.13 -29.44
N GLN A 368 -9.66 17.19 -29.82
CA GLN A 368 -8.93 17.29 -31.08
C GLN A 368 -9.26 16.05 -31.90
N ASN A 369 -9.59 16.31 -33.17
CA ASN A 369 -9.93 15.31 -34.18
C ASN A 369 -9.01 14.08 -34.08
N PRO A 370 -9.56 12.85 -34.11
CA PRO A 370 -8.74 11.67 -34.31
C PRO A 370 -8.23 11.69 -35.75
N GLN A 371 -7.02 12.20 -35.96
CA GLN A 371 -6.26 11.81 -37.14
C GLN A 371 -5.80 10.38 -36.91
N ASN A 372 -6.29 9.50 -37.78
CA ASN A 372 -5.88 8.11 -37.97
C ASN A 372 -4.43 7.84 -37.55
N ILE A 373 -4.25 7.19 -36.41
CA ILE A 373 -3.07 6.40 -36.13
C ILE A 373 -3.55 4.95 -36.11
N PRO A 374 -3.22 4.13 -37.12
CA PRO A 374 -3.50 2.70 -37.07
C PRO A 374 -2.46 2.06 -36.15
N THR A 375 -2.84 1.69 -34.94
CA THR A 375 -2.02 0.79 -34.12
C THR A 375 -2.88 -0.36 -33.64
N SER A 376 -2.73 -1.48 -34.34
CA SER A 376 -3.02 -2.81 -33.85
C SER A 376 -2.20 -3.07 -32.59
N GLU A 377 -2.73 -2.78 -31.41
CA GLU A 377 -2.19 -3.36 -30.18
C GLU A 377 -2.62 -4.83 -30.15
N LYS A 378 -1.68 -5.71 -30.51
CA LYS A 378 -1.81 -7.13 -30.24
C LYS A 378 -1.80 -7.28 -28.72
N THR A 379 -2.94 -7.63 -28.13
CA THR A 379 -2.97 -8.12 -26.75
C THR A 379 -2.06 -9.34 -26.64
N ILE A 380 -1.01 -9.25 -25.85
CA ILE A 380 -0.10 -10.37 -25.58
C ILE A 380 -0.86 -11.37 -24.70
N PRO A 381 -1.07 -12.63 -25.14
CA PRO A 381 -1.76 -13.62 -24.34
C PRO A 381 -0.98 -13.93 -23.05
N LEU A 382 -1.68 -13.81 -21.91
CA LEU A 382 -1.24 -14.24 -20.59
C LEU A 382 -2.09 -15.43 -20.17
N TYR A 383 -1.47 -16.51 -19.75
CA TYR A 383 -2.13 -17.75 -19.32
C TYR A 383 -1.80 -18.09 -17.87
N ASP A 384 -2.73 -18.72 -17.16
CA ASP A 384 -2.52 -19.15 -15.77
C ASP A 384 -1.67 -20.43 -15.69
N GLU A 385 -1.69 -21.26 -16.74
CA GLU A 385 -0.92 -22.50 -16.86
C GLU A 385 0.07 -22.45 -18.02
N TYR A 386 1.08 -23.31 -17.97
CA TYR A 386 2.08 -23.38 -19.02
C TYR A 386 1.48 -23.91 -20.34
N HIS A 387 1.70 -23.16 -21.41
CA HIS A 387 1.48 -23.59 -22.79
C HIS A 387 2.78 -23.56 -23.60
N GLU A 388 2.86 -24.39 -24.64
CA GLU A 388 3.96 -24.36 -25.59
C GLU A 388 4.06 -22.97 -26.23
N GLY A 389 5.27 -22.41 -26.31
CA GLY A 389 5.48 -21.03 -26.75
C GLY A 389 5.51 -19.99 -25.62
N CYS A 390 5.13 -20.37 -24.40
CA CYS A 390 5.10 -19.46 -23.26
C CYS A 390 6.34 -19.52 -22.36
N ILE A 391 6.60 -18.42 -21.64
CA ILE A 391 7.65 -18.30 -20.62
C ILE A 391 7.05 -17.74 -19.31
N PRO A 392 7.65 -18.03 -18.14
CA PRO A 392 7.09 -17.60 -16.87
C PRO A 392 7.20 -16.08 -16.67
N LEU A 393 6.12 -15.48 -16.17
CA LEU A 393 6.06 -14.11 -15.66
C LEU A 393 6.26 -14.10 -14.15
N TYR A 394 7.25 -13.36 -13.68
CA TYR A 394 7.55 -13.21 -12.25
C TYR A 394 7.31 -11.79 -11.77
N SER A 395 7.12 -11.62 -10.46
CA SER A 395 7.48 -10.35 -9.81
C SER A 395 9.00 -10.20 -9.82
N LEU A 396 9.53 -8.99 -9.64
CA LEU A 396 10.98 -8.76 -9.57
C LEU A 396 11.66 -9.60 -8.45
N SER A 397 11.02 -9.70 -7.29
CA SER A 397 11.50 -10.53 -6.17
C SER A 397 11.47 -12.03 -6.48
N ALA A 398 10.40 -12.52 -7.10
CA ALA A 398 10.28 -13.92 -7.49
C ALA A 398 11.28 -14.29 -8.60
N ALA A 399 11.57 -13.37 -9.53
CA ALA A 399 12.61 -13.58 -10.54
C ALA A 399 13.99 -13.78 -9.89
N CYS A 400 14.29 -13.02 -8.83
CA CYS A 400 15.54 -13.20 -8.08
C CYS A 400 15.59 -14.53 -7.31
N GLY A 401 14.49 -14.93 -6.67
CA GLY A 401 14.38 -16.24 -6.01
C GLY A 401 14.51 -17.41 -6.99
N ALA A 402 13.94 -17.30 -8.20
CA ALA A 402 14.08 -18.30 -9.26
C ALA A 402 15.50 -18.43 -9.79
N PHE A 403 16.26 -17.32 -9.74
CA PHE A 403 17.65 -17.27 -10.17
C PHE A 403 18.62 -17.94 -9.18
N ASP A 404 18.44 -17.70 -7.88
CA ASP A 404 19.34 -18.23 -6.84
C ASP A 404 18.73 -19.44 -6.13
N LYS A 405 19.03 -20.64 -6.66
CA LYS A 405 18.63 -21.93 -6.07
C LYS A 405 19.68 -22.56 -5.16
N SER A 406 20.67 -21.78 -4.70
CA SER A 406 21.73 -22.31 -3.83
C SER A 406 21.22 -22.55 -2.40
N GLU A 407 21.87 -23.46 -1.66
CA GLU A 407 21.56 -23.70 -0.23
C GLU A 407 21.79 -22.45 0.65
N ASP A 408 22.54 -21.46 0.14
CA ASP A 408 22.80 -20.15 0.77
C ASP A 408 21.89 -19.03 0.21
N SER A 409 20.80 -19.38 -0.48
CA SER A 409 19.84 -18.42 -1.05
C SER A 409 19.24 -17.52 0.05
N TYR A 410 19.27 -16.20 -0.19
CA TYR A 410 18.59 -15.22 0.66
C TYR A 410 17.05 -15.28 0.54
N PHE A 411 16.53 -16.04 -0.43
CA PHE A 411 15.11 -16.17 -0.73
C PHE A 411 14.67 -17.60 -0.37
N ASN A 412 14.02 -17.77 0.79
CA ASN A 412 13.64 -19.06 1.38
C ASN A 412 12.30 -19.63 0.87
N GLU A 413 11.76 -19.11 -0.24
CA GLU A 413 10.45 -19.52 -0.77
C GLU A 413 10.56 -19.86 -2.26
N ASP A 414 9.78 -20.86 -2.70
CA ASP A 414 9.65 -21.16 -4.13
C ASP A 414 9.07 -19.93 -4.85
N PRO A 415 9.71 -19.44 -5.93
CA PRO A 415 9.31 -18.22 -6.61
C PRO A 415 7.93 -18.39 -7.27
N GLU A 416 6.95 -17.63 -6.80
CA GLU A 416 5.59 -17.63 -7.36
C GLU A 416 5.58 -17.14 -8.82
N ILE A 417 5.08 -17.96 -9.74
CA ILE A 417 4.84 -17.60 -11.13
C ILE A 417 3.49 -16.88 -11.21
N LYS A 418 3.49 -15.64 -11.69
CA LYS A 418 2.28 -14.80 -11.83
C LYS A 418 1.47 -15.10 -13.09
N GLY A 419 2.05 -15.85 -14.03
CA GLY A 419 1.40 -16.29 -15.26
C GLY A 419 2.43 -16.73 -16.30
N TRP A 420 1.95 -17.04 -17.50
CA TRP A 420 2.74 -17.52 -18.63
C TRP A 420 2.48 -16.64 -19.84
N VAL A 421 3.55 -16.04 -20.37
CA VAL A 421 3.49 -15.08 -21.48
C VAL A 421 3.83 -15.79 -22.78
N ASP A 422 2.95 -15.76 -23.78
CA ASP A 422 3.27 -16.27 -25.11
C ASP A 422 4.26 -15.35 -25.83
N VAL A 423 5.44 -15.89 -26.12
CA VAL A 423 6.52 -15.18 -26.83
C VAL A 423 6.72 -15.73 -28.24
N SER A 424 5.81 -16.56 -28.73
CA SER A 424 5.81 -17.06 -30.10
C SER A 424 5.82 -15.91 -31.10
N GLY A 425 6.76 -15.95 -32.04
CA GLY A 425 6.88 -14.93 -33.09
C GLY A 425 7.69 -13.68 -32.74
N HIS A 426 8.31 -13.60 -31.56
CA HIS A 426 9.11 -12.44 -31.12
C HIS A 426 10.62 -12.53 -31.44
N GLY A 427 10.99 -13.29 -32.47
CA GLY A 427 12.37 -13.31 -33.00
C GLY A 427 13.39 -14.15 -32.22
N PHE A 428 12.95 -14.95 -31.25
CA PHE A 428 13.75 -15.98 -30.59
C PHE A 428 12.90 -17.24 -30.35
N THR A 429 13.55 -18.39 -30.15
CA THR A 429 12.85 -19.64 -29.83
C THR A 429 12.34 -19.59 -28.37
N PRO A 430 11.01 -19.65 -28.13
CA PRO A 430 10.46 -19.69 -26.78
C PRO A 430 11.05 -20.84 -25.96
N ASN A 431 11.45 -20.55 -24.72
CA ASN A 431 11.99 -21.56 -23.81
C ASN A 431 11.82 -21.09 -22.36
N LYS A 432 10.92 -21.74 -21.62
CA LYS A 432 10.58 -21.40 -20.22
C LYS A 432 11.73 -21.53 -19.22
N ASP A 433 12.75 -22.32 -19.54
CA ASP A 433 13.89 -22.55 -18.66
C ASP A 433 15.06 -21.61 -18.99
N ARG A 434 15.00 -20.91 -20.12
CA ARG A 434 16.01 -19.96 -20.60
C ARG A 434 15.58 -18.50 -20.46
N TYR A 435 14.30 -18.23 -20.60
CA TYR A 435 13.75 -16.87 -20.57
C TYR A 435 12.68 -16.71 -19.50
N PHE A 436 12.51 -15.49 -19.04
CA PHE A 436 11.44 -15.08 -18.13
C PHE A 436 10.97 -13.67 -18.45
N ALA A 437 9.79 -13.31 -17.96
CA ALA A 437 9.19 -12.00 -18.12
C ALA A 437 9.03 -11.30 -16.76
N VAL A 438 9.12 -9.97 -16.76
CA VAL A 438 8.73 -9.10 -15.63
C VAL A 438 8.09 -7.82 -16.18
N HIS A 439 7.20 -7.19 -15.42
CA HIS A 439 6.74 -5.84 -15.75
C HIS A 439 7.81 -4.80 -15.39
N ALA A 440 8.08 -3.89 -16.31
CA ALA A 440 8.83 -2.67 -16.01
C ALA A 440 8.01 -1.75 -15.10
N LYS A 441 8.69 -1.07 -14.18
CA LYS A 441 8.11 -0.07 -13.28
C LYS A 441 8.88 1.24 -13.42
N GLY A 442 8.16 2.35 -13.56
CA GLY A 442 8.70 3.68 -13.79
C GLY A 442 9.17 3.92 -15.22
N ASP A 443 9.59 5.15 -15.51
CA ASP A 443 9.98 5.60 -16.87
C ASP A 443 11.50 5.80 -17.03
N SER A 444 12.32 5.28 -16.11
CA SER A 444 13.79 5.47 -16.13
C SER A 444 14.49 4.89 -17.37
N MET A 445 13.83 3.97 -18.08
CA MET A 445 14.32 3.34 -19.30
C MET A 445 13.56 3.78 -20.56
N ALA A 446 12.70 4.79 -20.44
CA ALA A 446 11.96 5.37 -21.56
C ALA A 446 12.92 6.08 -22.54
N PRO A 447 12.60 6.11 -23.85
CA PRO A 447 11.38 5.59 -24.48
C PRO A 447 11.45 4.10 -24.83
N ARG A 448 12.59 3.41 -24.61
CA ARG A 448 12.81 2.03 -25.05
C ARG A 448 12.05 1.01 -24.21
N ILE A 449 11.92 1.26 -22.92
CA ILE A 449 11.12 0.48 -21.97
C ILE A 449 10.30 1.50 -21.17
N LYS A 450 8.97 1.40 -21.26
CA LYS A 450 8.01 2.26 -20.57
C LYS A 450 7.48 1.57 -19.32
N ASP A 451 6.88 2.37 -18.44
CA ASP A 451 6.18 1.85 -17.28
C ASP A 451 5.07 0.87 -17.71
N GLY A 452 5.02 -0.30 -17.06
CA GLY A 452 4.07 -1.37 -17.36
C GLY A 452 4.48 -2.36 -18.47
N ASP A 453 5.49 -2.04 -19.29
CA ASP A 453 5.95 -2.91 -20.38
C ASP A 453 6.33 -4.32 -19.88
N ILE A 454 5.92 -5.37 -20.61
CA ILE A 454 6.38 -6.74 -20.34
C ILE A 454 7.77 -6.91 -20.96
N CYS A 455 8.78 -6.95 -20.10
CA CYS A 455 10.17 -7.09 -20.49
C CYS A 455 10.61 -8.55 -20.44
N ILE A 456 11.14 -9.05 -21.56
CA ILE A 456 11.68 -10.40 -21.66
C ILE A 456 13.18 -10.38 -21.36
N PHE A 457 13.60 -11.26 -20.47
CA PHE A 457 14.99 -11.46 -20.07
C PHE A 457 15.42 -12.90 -20.32
N GLU A 458 16.67 -13.08 -20.72
CA GLU A 458 17.35 -14.38 -20.66
C GLU A 458 18.06 -14.50 -19.31
N TRP A 459 17.90 -15.64 -18.62
CA TRP A 459 18.60 -15.90 -17.36
C TRP A 459 20.11 -15.77 -17.52
N TYR A 460 20.76 -15.02 -16.63
CA TYR A 460 22.19 -14.81 -16.69
C TYR A 460 22.96 -15.96 -16.00
N ASN A 461 23.28 -17.01 -16.75
CA ASN A 461 24.08 -18.11 -16.23
C ASN A 461 25.57 -17.86 -16.49
N ASN A 462 26.41 -17.96 -15.45
CA ASN A 462 27.88 -17.76 -15.49
C ASN A 462 28.64 -18.66 -16.51
N GLY A 463 27.96 -19.58 -17.21
CA GLY A 463 28.51 -20.38 -18.31
C GLY A 463 28.25 -19.85 -19.73
N SER A 464 27.48 -18.76 -19.90
CA SER A 464 27.20 -18.14 -21.20
C SER A 464 28.21 -17.01 -21.48
N GLY A 465 29.39 -17.37 -22.00
CA GLY A 465 30.59 -16.51 -22.10
C GLY A 465 30.49 -15.23 -22.95
N GLY A 466 29.73 -14.23 -22.50
CA GLY A 466 29.64 -12.91 -23.13
C GLY A 466 29.65 -11.77 -22.11
N THR A 467 30.18 -10.60 -22.50
CA THR A 467 30.14 -9.40 -21.67
C THR A 467 28.70 -8.90 -21.45
N ARG A 468 28.41 -8.39 -20.25
CA ARG A 468 27.18 -7.65 -19.92
C ARG A 468 27.34 -6.13 -20.11
N ASP A 469 28.56 -5.68 -20.39
CA ASP A 469 28.87 -4.27 -20.66
C ASP A 469 28.09 -3.73 -21.88
N GLY A 470 27.45 -2.57 -21.70
CA GLY A 470 26.56 -1.94 -22.67
C GLY A 470 25.19 -2.63 -22.86
N LYS A 471 24.86 -3.66 -22.06
CA LYS A 471 23.56 -4.35 -22.15
C LYS A 471 22.58 -3.85 -21.10
N ILE A 472 21.29 -3.86 -21.43
CA ILE A 472 20.22 -3.66 -20.44
C ILE A 472 20.08 -4.96 -19.65
N VAL A 473 20.11 -4.85 -18.33
CA VAL A 473 20.04 -5.98 -17.41
C VAL A 473 18.99 -5.75 -16.33
N LEU A 474 18.40 -6.83 -15.84
CA LEU A 474 17.78 -6.85 -14.52
C LEU A 474 18.86 -7.26 -13.52
N ILE A 475 19.14 -6.39 -12.55
CA ILE A 475 20.21 -6.58 -11.58
C ILE A 475 19.67 -6.42 -10.16
N TYR A 476 20.17 -7.28 -9.28
CA TYR A 476 20.03 -7.18 -7.84
C TYR A 476 21.30 -6.59 -7.24
N ALA A 477 21.17 -5.75 -6.22
CA ALA A 477 22.28 -5.34 -5.36
C ALA A 477 21.78 -5.32 -3.91
N LYS A 478 22.50 -6.05 -3.05
CA LYS A 478 22.16 -6.26 -1.65
C LYS A 478 22.24 -4.94 -0.89
N ASP A 479 21.21 -4.64 -0.09
CA ASP A 479 21.11 -3.45 0.74
C ASP A 479 21.21 -2.12 -0.07
N TYR A 480 21.03 -2.16 -1.41
CA TYR A 480 21.09 -0.99 -2.28
C TYR A 480 19.69 -0.50 -2.66
N ASN A 481 19.44 0.81 -2.52
CA ASN A 481 18.13 1.39 -2.84
C ASN A 481 18.15 2.08 -4.21
N PHE A 482 17.51 1.47 -5.20
CA PHE A 482 17.34 2.04 -6.54
C PHE A 482 16.12 2.96 -6.69
N GLY A 483 15.36 3.20 -5.62
CA GLY A 483 14.14 4.01 -5.62
C GLY A 483 12.87 3.15 -5.50
N ASP A 484 12.11 3.06 -6.60
CA ASP A 484 10.74 2.54 -6.65
C ASP A 484 10.59 1.06 -6.27
N ASP A 485 11.63 0.26 -6.51
CA ASP A 485 11.75 -1.11 -6.03
C ASP A 485 13.10 -1.22 -5.29
N TRP A 486 13.07 -1.61 -4.02
CA TRP A 486 14.29 -1.85 -3.26
C TRP A 486 15.10 -3.00 -3.87
N GLU A 487 16.43 -2.83 -3.91
CA GLU A 487 17.42 -3.85 -4.30
C GLU A 487 17.39 -4.35 -5.76
N PHE A 488 16.41 -3.98 -6.58
CA PHE A 488 16.32 -4.39 -8.00
C PHE A 488 16.22 -3.19 -8.94
N THR A 489 16.83 -3.30 -10.13
CA THR A 489 16.60 -2.30 -11.18
C THR A 489 16.84 -2.85 -12.58
N ILE A 490 16.15 -2.25 -13.57
CA ILE A 490 16.43 -2.44 -14.99
C ILE A 490 17.24 -1.23 -15.47
N LYS A 491 18.51 -1.45 -15.83
CA LYS A 491 19.43 -0.40 -16.28
C LYS A 491 20.41 -0.92 -17.32
N GLU A 492 21.03 -0.01 -18.07
CA GLU A 492 22.17 -0.34 -18.92
C GLU A 492 23.41 -0.53 -18.05
N TYR A 493 24.02 -1.71 -18.13
CA TYR A 493 25.17 -2.11 -17.33
C TYR A 493 26.47 -1.63 -17.96
N HIS A 494 27.30 -0.95 -17.17
CA HIS A 494 28.69 -0.62 -17.54
C HIS A 494 29.62 -1.10 -16.42
N SER A 495 30.76 -1.69 -16.77
CA SER A 495 31.83 -2.03 -15.82
C SER A 495 33.09 -1.23 -16.12
N GLU A 496 33.62 -0.58 -15.11
CA GLU A 496 34.87 0.18 -15.17
C GLU A 496 35.89 -0.43 -14.21
N LYS A 497 37.13 -0.59 -14.67
CA LYS A 497 38.26 -0.94 -13.80
C LYS A 497 38.89 0.36 -13.32
N SER A 498 38.82 0.65 -12.02
CA SER A 498 39.51 1.81 -11.44
C SER A 498 40.74 1.33 -10.66
N GLN A 499 41.84 2.07 -10.77
CA GLN A 499 43.09 1.83 -10.06
C GLN A 499 43.27 2.93 -9.03
N ASP A 500 43.48 2.59 -7.76
CA ASP A 500 43.79 3.56 -6.72
C ASP A 500 45.29 3.88 -6.65
N GLU A 501 45.67 4.84 -5.79
CA GLU A 501 47.04 5.32 -5.62
C GLU A 501 48.03 4.22 -5.17
N ASP A 502 47.52 3.13 -4.58
CA ASP A 502 48.28 1.97 -4.11
C ASP A 502 48.34 0.82 -5.13
N GLY A 503 47.73 1.02 -6.31
CA GLY A 503 47.75 0.07 -7.43
C GLY A 503 46.72 -1.06 -7.32
N TRP A 504 45.77 -0.98 -6.37
CA TRP A 504 44.67 -1.93 -6.28
C TRP A 504 43.61 -1.63 -7.36
N GLN A 505 43.10 -2.69 -7.98
CA GLN A 505 42.07 -2.60 -9.02
C GLN A 505 40.70 -2.93 -8.41
N HIS A 506 39.82 -1.95 -8.32
CA HIS A 506 38.41 -2.17 -7.97
C HIS A 506 37.57 -2.16 -9.25
N ASN A 507 36.68 -3.15 -9.39
CA ASN A 507 35.65 -3.13 -10.42
C ASN A 507 34.48 -2.29 -9.91
N ARG A 508 34.17 -1.19 -10.61
CA ARG A 508 32.98 -0.37 -10.34
C ARG A 508 31.93 -0.66 -11.39
N ILE A 509 30.69 -0.87 -10.96
CA ILE A 509 29.56 -1.09 -11.84
C ILE A 509 28.76 0.21 -11.91
N VAL A 510 28.52 0.71 -13.11
CA VAL A 510 27.70 1.89 -13.37
C VAL A 510 26.44 1.46 -14.10
N LEU A 511 25.29 1.66 -13.47
CA LEU A 511 23.97 1.32 -13.98
C LEU A 511 23.29 2.58 -14.52
N LYS A 512 23.24 2.71 -15.85
CA LYS A 512 22.78 3.93 -16.52
C LYS A 512 21.29 3.83 -16.91
N PRO A 513 20.46 4.81 -16.56
CA PRO A 513 19.13 4.95 -17.15
C PRO A 513 19.25 5.39 -18.60
N LEU A 514 18.27 5.04 -19.43
CA LEU A 514 18.15 5.58 -20.80
C LEU A 514 17.45 6.94 -20.80
N ASN A 515 16.56 7.17 -19.83
CA ASN A 515 15.89 8.44 -19.67
C ASN A 515 16.81 9.41 -18.90
N THR A 516 17.25 10.47 -19.58
CA THR A 516 18.22 11.46 -19.06
C THR A 516 17.72 12.26 -17.86
N LYS A 517 16.45 12.15 -17.49
CA LYS A 517 15.91 12.73 -16.24
C LYS A 517 16.46 12.03 -15.00
N TYR A 518 16.96 10.81 -15.14
CA TYR A 518 17.45 9.97 -14.05
C TYR A 518 18.97 9.96 -14.02
N LYS A 519 19.53 9.86 -12.82
CA LYS A 519 20.99 9.73 -12.62
C LYS A 519 21.40 8.25 -12.72
N ALA A 520 22.66 8.03 -13.11
CA ALA A 520 23.25 6.70 -13.06
C ALA A 520 23.47 6.28 -11.59
N PHE A 521 23.38 4.98 -11.34
CA PHE A 521 23.70 4.37 -10.06
C PHE A 521 25.08 3.75 -10.14
N GLU A 522 25.80 3.77 -9.03
CA GLU A 522 27.11 3.17 -8.92
C GLU A 522 27.07 2.14 -7.81
N VAL A 523 27.49 0.94 -8.16
CA VAL A 523 27.46 -0.24 -7.29
C VAL A 523 28.87 -0.82 -7.23
N THR A 524 29.32 -1.13 -6.03
CA THR A 524 30.63 -1.71 -5.77
C THR A 524 30.50 -3.22 -5.51
N GLU A 525 31.61 -3.89 -5.23
CA GLU A 525 31.59 -5.30 -4.87
C GLU A 525 30.96 -5.54 -3.47
N GLU A 526 30.92 -4.53 -2.59
CA GLU A 526 30.36 -4.63 -1.24
C GLU A 526 28.85 -4.92 -1.26
N GLU A 527 28.12 -4.35 -2.22
CA GLU A 527 26.67 -4.53 -2.39
C GLU A 527 26.32 -5.82 -3.16
N GLN A 528 27.28 -6.72 -3.33
CA GLN A 528 27.11 -8.06 -3.93
C GLN A 528 26.22 -8.05 -5.20
N PRO A 529 26.54 -7.25 -6.22
CA PRO A 529 25.69 -7.08 -7.39
C PRO A 529 25.56 -8.37 -8.20
N ARG A 530 24.32 -8.84 -8.39
CA ARG A 530 23.99 -10.06 -9.13
C ARG A 530 23.11 -9.72 -10.32
N THR A 531 23.62 -9.96 -11.53
CA THR A 531 22.79 -9.87 -12.74
C THR A 531 21.88 -11.08 -12.78
N ILE A 532 20.57 -10.83 -12.76
CA ILE A 532 19.52 -11.86 -12.80
C ILE A 532 19.27 -12.26 -14.26
N GLY A 533 19.15 -11.26 -15.15
CA GLY A 533 18.87 -11.52 -16.56
C GLY A 533 19.32 -10.41 -17.50
N VAL A 534 19.51 -10.78 -18.76
CA VAL A 534 19.88 -9.86 -19.85
C VAL A 534 18.67 -9.61 -20.74
N PHE A 535 18.32 -8.35 -20.92
CA PHE A 535 17.13 -7.93 -21.67
C PHE A 535 17.19 -8.37 -23.13
N LYS A 536 16.05 -8.85 -23.65
CA LYS A 536 15.87 -9.29 -25.05
C LYS A 536 14.96 -8.35 -25.82
N CYS A 537 13.75 -8.16 -25.34
CA CYS A 537 12.75 -7.32 -25.98
C CYS A 537 11.68 -6.88 -24.98
N VAL A 538 10.98 -5.82 -25.35
CA VAL A 538 9.64 -5.53 -24.82
C VAL A 538 8.64 -6.20 -25.76
N LEU A 539 7.56 -6.72 -25.20
CA LEU A 539 6.42 -7.22 -25.96
C LEU A 539 5.40 -6.10 -26.22
#